data_AF-A0A7Y0MWT0-F1
#
_entry.id   AF-A0A7Y0MWT0-F1
#
_cell.length_a   1.000
_cell.length_b   1.000
_cell.length_c   1.000
_cell.angle_alpha   90.00
_cell.angle_beta   90.00
_cell.angle_gamma   90.00
#
_symmetry.space_group_name_H-M   'P 1'
#
loop_
_entity.id
_entity.type
_entity.pdbx_description
1 polymer ?
#
loop_
_entity_poly.entity_id
_entity_poly.type
_entity_poly.pdbx_seq_one_letter_code
_entity_poly.pdbx_strand_id
1 'polypeptide(L)'
;MIDKNTPFDTALISSVGIEKPRNIRIQVEDGVIRRCIERGLLCEEDKRSQTKNYKWVCKVIDNDFSALILLRRDKVKLTTSSDLKELFFDIDDMCEGVIDCIVKRILDRKF
;
A
#
# COMPACT_ATOMS: atom_id res chain seq x y z
N MET A 1 5.50 -21.49 21.44
CA MET A 1 6.84 -22.10 21.46
C MET A 1 7.41 -21.97 20.07
N ILE A 2 8.54 -21.26 19.90
CA ILE A 2 9.22 -21.16 18.60
C ILE A 2 10.02 -22.45 18.44
N ASP A 3 9.68 -23.24 17.43
CA ASP A 3 10.39 -24.47 17.09
C ASP A 3 11.83 -24.12 16.66
N LYS A 4 12.84 -24.77 17.25
CA LYS A 4 14.27 -24.49 17.01
C LYS A 4 14.71 -24.79 15.57
N ASN A 5 13.84 -25.41 14.78
CA ASN A 5 14.07 -25.73 13.36
C ASN A 5 13.43 -24.72 12.38
N THR A 6 12.84 -23.62 12.86
CA THR A 6 12.29 -22.60 11.95
C THR A 6 13.45 -21.88 11.24
N PRO A 7 13.50 -21.88 9.89
CA PRO A 7 14.52 -21.13 9.16
C PRO A 7 14.53 -19.66 9.57
N PHE A 8 15.73 -19.06 9.65
CA PHE A 8 15.89 -17.67 10.08
C PHE A 8 15.00 -16.71 9.28
N ASP A 9 14.93 -16.88 7.96
CA ASP A 9 14.12 -16.05 7.07
C ASP A 9 12.63 -16.12 7.42
N THR A 10 12.10 -17.31 7.72
CA THR A 10 10.72 -17.52 8.14
C THR A 10 10.44 -16.87 9.50
N ALA A 11 11.37 -17.00 10.45
CA ALA A 11 11.26 -16.37 11.76
C ALA A 11 11.29 -14.83 11.65
N LEU A 12 12.17 -14.29 10.79
CA LEU A 12 12.28 -12.88 10.52
C LEU A 12 10.98 -12.33 9.90
N ILE A 13 10.50 -12.95 8.81
CA ILE A 13 9.25 -12.57 8.14
C ILE A 13 8.08 -12.55 9.13
N SER A 14 7.93 -13.61 9.93
CA SER A 14 6.86 -13.71 10.93
C SER A 14 6.99 -12.67 12.05
N SER A 15 8.20 -12.27 12.43
CA SER A 15 8.42 -11.26 13.48
C SER A 15 8.13 -9.83 13.03
N VAL A 16 8.43 -9.51 11.77
CA VAL A 16 8.12 -8.20 11.18
C VAL A 16 6.61 -8.07 10.97
N GLY A 17 5.93 -9.17 10.61
CA GLY A 17 4.48 -9.22 10.48
C GLY A 17 3.97 -8.29 9.37
N ILE A 18 4.66 -8.26 8.23
CA ILE A 18 4.36 -7.38 7.08
C ILE A 18 2.94 -7.65 6.54
N GLU A 19 2.47 -8.89 6.64
CA GLU A 19 1.13 -9.34 6.25
C GLU A 19 -0.01 -8.78 7.10
N LYS A 20 0.30 -8.15 8.25
CA LYS A 20 -0.73 -7.54 9.09
C LYS A 20 -1.41 -6.40 8.32
N PRO A 21 -2.76 -6.31 8.33
CA PRO A 21 -3.49 -5.28 7.58
C PRO A 21 -3.01 -3.85 7.83
N ARG A 22 -2.60 -3.54 9.07
CA ARG A 22 -2.03 -2.24 9.43
C ARG A 22 -0.72 -1.95 8.67
N ASN A 23 0.16 -2.94 8.54
CA ASN A 23 1.44 -2.77 7.89
C ASN A 23 1.27 -2.69 6.36
N ILE A 24 0.37 -3.50 5.80
CA ILE A 24 -0.04 -3.39 4.39
C ILE A 24 -0.59 -1.99 4.09
N ARG A 25 -1.45 -1.46 4.97
CA ARG A 25 -2.00 -0.10 4.82
C ARG A 25 -0.91 0.96 4.74
N ILE A 26 0.04 0.92 5.67
CA ILE A 26 1.17 1.88 5.69
C ILE A 26 1.96 1.79 4.39
N GLN A 27 2.27 0.57 3.91
CA GLN A 27 3.00 0.37 2.66
C GLN A 27 2.23 0.91 1.44
N VAL A 28 0.91 0.71 1.40
CA VAL A 28 0.08 1.25 0.32
C VAL A 28 -0.01 2.77 0.39
N GLU A 29 -0.21 3.35 1.58
CA GLU A 29 -0.23 4.81 1.76
C GLU A 29 1.08 5.45 1.30
N ASP A 30 2.22 4.95 1.78
CA ASP A 30 3.55 5.45 1.39
C ASP A 30 3.81 5.24 -0.10
N GLY A 31 3.43 4.07 -0.64
CA GLY A 31 3.58 3.73 -2.05
C GLY A 31 2.76 4.62 -2.98
N VAL A 32 1.50 4.92 -2.63
CA VAL A 32 0.63 5.81 -3.41
C VAL A 32 1.13 7.25 -3.35
N ILE A 33 1.48 7.76 -2.17
CA ILE A 33 1.97 9.13 -2.03
C ILE A 33 3.27 9.32 -2.81
N ARG A 34 4.23 8.39 -2.70
CA ARG A 34 5.49 8.45 -3.45
C ARG A 34 5.23 8.49 -4.95
N ARG A 35 4.39 7.59 -5.47
CA ARG A 35 4.06 7.56 -6.90
C ARG A 35 3.28 8.79 -7.36
N CYS A 36 2.43 9.37 -6.52
CA CYS A 36 1.77 10.64 -6.83
C CYS A 36 2.78 11.78 -6.99
N ILE A 37 3.83 11.81 -6.17
CA ILE A 37 4.91 12.79 -6.29
C ILE A 37 5.74 12.54 -7.55
N GLU A 38 6.13 11.28 -7.81
CA GLU A 38 6.88 10.88 -9.00
C GLU A 38 6.14 11.20 -10.31
N ARG A 39 4.80 11.06 -10.32
CA ARG A 39 3.94 11.36 -11.47
C ARG A 39 3.53 12.85 -11.55
N GLY A 40 3.97 13.69 -10.62
CA GLY A 40 3.63 15.12 -10.58
C GLY A 40 2.17 15.42 -10.21
N LEU A 41 1.46 14.48 -9.60
CA LEU A 41 0.10 14.67 -9.06
C LEU A 41 0.13 15.42 -7.71
N LEU A 42 1.25 15.34 -7.00
CA LEU A 42 1.57 16.08 -5.78
C LEU A 42 3.01 16.60 -5.87
N CYS A 43 3.34 17.64 -5.10
CA CYS A 43 4.74 17.98 -4.83
C CYS A 43 5.13 17.65 -3.38
N GLU A 44 6.42 17.63 -3.08
CA GLU A 44 6.93 17.41 -1.70
C GLU A 44 6.42 18.46 -0.71
N GLU A 45 6.21 19.69 -1.18
CA GLU A 45 5.67 20.77 -0.36
C GLU A 45 4.19 20.54 0.00
N ASP A 46 3.40 19.95 -0.90
CA ASP A 46 2.01 19.57 -0.62
C ASP A 46 1.92 18.61 0.58
N LYS A 47 2.84 17.63 0.62
CA LYS A 47 2.96 16.67 1.72
C LYS A 47 3.38 17.35 3.02
N ARG A 48 4.43 18.19 2.99
CA ARG A 48 4.94 18.90 4.18
C ARG A 48 3.93 19.86 4.78
N SER A 49 3.24 20.62 3.93
CA SER A 49 2.29 21.65 4.34
C SER A 49 0.86 21.12 4.54
N GLN A 50 0.64 19.82 4.31
CA GLN A 50 -0.67 19.16 4.34
C GLN A 50 -1.75 19.94 3.58
N THR A 51 -1.45 20.28 2.33
CA THR A 51 -2.33 21.11 1.50
C THR A 51 -3.67 20.42 1.26
N LYS A 52 -4.66 21.17 0.74
CA LYS A 52 -5.96 20.61 0.37
C LYS A 52 -5.83 19.44 -0.62
N ASN A 53 -4.85 19.51 -1.53
CA ASN A 53 -4.57 18.45 -2.51
C ASN A 53 -4.06 17.19 -1.81
N TYR A 54 -3.07 17.33 -0.92
CA TYR A 54 -2.57 16.20 -0.12
C TYR A 54 -3.67 15.55 0.71
N LYS A 55 -4.45 16.35 1.46
CA LYS A 55 -5.58 15.84 2.26
C LYS A 55 -6.65 15.15 1.42
N TRP A 56 -6.89 15.64 0.20
CA TRP A 56 -7.81 15.00 -0.72
C TRP A 56 -7.28 13.65 -1.20
N VAL A 57 -6.00 13.55 -1.56
CA VAL A 57 -5.35 12.27 -1.91
C VAL A 57 -5.42 11.27 -0.76
N CYS A 58 -5.09 11.69 0.47
CA CYS A 58 -5.23 10.83 1.66
C CYS A 58 -6.65 10.30 1.83
N LYS A 59 -7.66 11.16 1.64
CA LYS A 59 -9.07 10.74 1.72
C LYS A 59 -9.44 9.73 0.63
N VAL A 60 -8.88 9.88 -0.57
CA VAL A 60 -9.06 8.89 -1.65
C VAL A 60 -8.43 7.55 -1.27
N ILE A 61 -7.20 7.56 -0.73
CA ILE A 61 -6.53 6.35 -0.24
C ILE A 61 -7.39 5.67 0.82
N ASP A 62 -7.88 6.41 1.82
CA ASP A 62 -8.70 5.86 2.91
C ASP A 62 -9.97 5.13 2.39
N ASN A 63 -10.64 5.74 1.41
CA ASN A 63 -11.84 5.18 0.81
C ASN A 63 -11.54 3.94 -0.02
N ASP A 64 -10.52 4.01 -0.89
CA ASP A 64 -10.26 2.98 -1.88
C ASP A 64 -9.47 1.80 -1.29
N PHE A 65 -8.60 2.05 -0.31
CA PHE A 65 -7.85 1.01 0.39
C PHE A 65 -8.78 -0.03 1.02
N SER A 66 -9.87 0.44 1.65
CA SER A 66 -10.85 -0.44 2.30
C SER A 66 -11.55 -1.38 1.31
N ALA A 67 -11.77 -0.92 0.07
CA ALA A 67 -12.33 -1.76 -0.98
C ALA A 67 -11.28 -2.74 -1.54
N LEU A 68 -10.07 -2.27 -1.81
CA LEU A 68 -8.99 -3.07 -2.39
C LEU A 68 -8.51 -4.18 -1.45
N ILE A 69 -8.43 -3.91 -0.14
CA ILE A 69 -8.02 -4.92 0.84
C ILE A 69 -9.04 -6.05 0.97
N LEU A 70 -10.32 -5.79 0.72
CA LEU A 70 -11.39 -6.80 0.69
C LEU A 70 -11.35 -7.67 -0.57
N LEU A 71 -10.83 -7.14 -1.67
CA LEU A 71 -10.69 -7.86 -2.94
C LEU A 71 -9.42 -8.72 -3.00
N ARG A 72 -8.48 -8.49 -2.09
CA ARG A 72 -7.26 -9.28 -1.98
C ARG A 72 -7.61 -10.75 -1.70
N ARG A 73 -7.23 -11.64 -2.62
CA ARG A 73 -7.39 -13.09 -2.47
C ARG A 73 -6.55 -13.58 -1.29
N ASP A 74 -7.02 -14.64 -0.65
CA ASP A 74 -6.66 -15.18 0.66
C ASP A 74 -5.28 -14.83 1.23
N LYS A 75 -5.25 -14.60 2.55
CA LYS A 75 -4.06 -14.33 3.36
C LYS A 75 -3.01 -15.43 3.15
N VAL A 76 -2.12 -15.24 2.17
CA VAL A 76 -0.95 -16.10 1.98
C VAL A 76 -0.18 -16.06 3.29
N LYS A 77 -0.09 -17.23 3.94
CA LYS A 77 0.72 -17.39 5.14
C LYS A 77 2.16 -17.19 4.71
N LEU A 78 2.77 -16.05 5.08
CA LEU A 78 4.15 -15.76 4.69
C LEU A 78 5.10 -16.72 5.39
N THR A 79 5.55 -17.74 4.67
CA THR A 79 6.46 -18.77 5.16
C THR A 79 7.80 -18.76 4.43
N THR A 80 7.82 -18.24 3.20
CA THR A 80 8.98 -18.19 2.32
C THR A 80 9.27 -16.78 1.81
N SER A 81 10.49 -16.58 1.27
CA SER A 81 10.85 -15.35 0.56
C SER A 81 10.00 -15.14 -0.71
N SER A 82 9.55 -16.21 -1.36
CA SER A 82 8.65 -16.11 -2.51
C SER A 82 7.29 -15.54 -2.12
N ASP A 83 6.71 -16.00 -1.00
CA ASP A 83 5.45 -15.47 -0.47
C ASP A 83 5.57 -13.97 -0.15
N LEU A 84 6.72 -13.54 0.34
CA LEU A 84 7.01 -12.14 0.60
C LEU A 84 7.05 -11.31 -0.69
N LYS A 85 7.66 -11.85 -1.76
CA LYS A 85 7.66 -11.18 -3.08
C LYS A 85 6.25 -11.07 -3.64
N GLU A 86 5.44 -12.12 -3.55
CA GLU A 86 4.03 -12.09 -3.97
C GLU A 86 3.24 -11.04 -3.20
N LEU A 87 3.43 -10.93 -1.88
CA LEU A 87 2.82 -9.86 -1.09
C LEU A 87 3.24 -8.46 -1.57
N PHE A 88 4.51 -8.26 -1.95
CA PHE A 88 4.94 -6.97 -2.48
C PHE A 88 4.33 -6.67 -3.85
N PHE A 89 4.15 -7.67 -4.71
CA PHE A 89 3.40 -7.50 -5.96
C PHE A 89 1.93 -7.13 -5.69
N ASP A 90 1.26 -7.81 -4.75
CA ASP A 90 -0.11 -7.45 -4.33
C ASP A 90 -0.19 -5.99 -3.85
N ILE A 91 0.78 -5.56 -3.04
CA ILE A 91 0.84 -4.18 -2.52
C ILE A 91 1.05 -3.17 -3.65
N ASP A 92 1.92 -3.49 -4.61
CA ASP A 92 2.16 -2.63 -5.78
C ASP A 92 0.90 -2.52 -6.66
N ASP A 93 0.20 -3.63 -6.92
CA ASP A 93 -1.06 -3.64 -7.65
C ASP A 93 -2.13 -2.81 -6.93
N MET A 94 -2.21 -2.91 -5.59
CA MET A 94 -3.10 -2.05 -4.79
C MET A 94 -2.73 -0.58 -4.93
N CYS A 95 -1.43 -0.23 -4.92
CA CYS A 95 -0.99 1.15 -5.11
C CYS A 95 -1.44 1.69 -6.47
N GLU A 96 -1.23 0.92 -7.54
CA GLU A 96 -1.63 1.32 -8.89
C GLU A 96 -3.16 1.48 -8.99
N GLY A 97 -3.94 0.56 -8.40
CA GLY A 97 -5.39 0.67 -8.36
C GLY A 97 -5.89 1.96 -7.69
N VAL A 98 -5.26 2.38 -6.59
CA VAL A 98 -5.59 3.67 -5.96
C VAL A 98 -5.19 4.85 -6.84
N ILE A 99 -4.04 4.80 -7.50
CA ILE A 99 -3.57 5.88 -8.37
C ILE A 99 -4.48 6.06 -9.58
N ASP A 100 -4.92 4.97 -10.20
CA ASP A 100 -5.87 5.03 -11.32
C ASP A 100 -7.17 5.70 -10.89
N CYS A 101 -7.66 5.38 -9.68
CA CYS A 101 -8.81 6.05 -9.09
C CYS A 101 -8.56 7.54 -8.79
N ILE A 102 -7.37 7.92 -8.33
CA ILE A 102 -6.97 9.33 -8.13
C ILE A 102 -6.99 10.07 -9.48
N VAL A 103 -6.29 9.54 -10.47
CA VAL A 103 -6.16 10.13 -11.81
C VAL A 103 -7.53 10.29 -12.46
N LYS A 104 -8.36 9.25 -12.44
CA LYS A 104 -9.72 9.27 -12.96
C LYS A 104 -10.54 10.40 -12.32
N ARG A 105 -10.53 10.50 -10.98
CA ARG A 105 -11.26 11.57 -10.27
C ARG A 105 -10.71 12.98 -10.55
N ILE A 106 -9.41 13.13 -10.83
CA ILE A 106 -8.83 14.42 -11.26
C ILE A 106 -9.33 14.79 -12.65
N LEU A 107 -9.38 13.83 -13.58
CA LEU A 107 -9.88 14.03 -14.94
C LEU A 107 -11.39 14.35 -14.93
N ASP A 108 -12.18 13.60 -14.17
CA ASP A 108 -13.64 13.79 -14.05
C ASP A 108 -14.01 15.14 -13.41
N ARG A 109 -13.12 15.76 -12.63
CA ARG A 109 -13.32 17.09 -12.02
C ARG A 109 -13.08 18.26 -12.98
N LYS A 110 -12.42 18.02 -14.10
CA LYS A 110 -12.05 19.07 -15.07
C LYS A 110 -13.15 19.34 -16.12
N PHE A 111 -14.28 18.66 -16.02
CA PHE A 111 -15.48 18.82 -16.86
C PHE A 111 -16.71 19.09 -16.00
#